data_AF-A0A952BNU3-F1
#
_entry.id   AF-A0A952BNU3-F1
#
_cell.length_a   1.000
_cell.length_b   1.000
_cell.length_c   1.000
_cell.angle_alpha   90.00
_cell.angle_beta   90.00
_cell.angle_gamma   90.00
#
_symmetry.space_group_name_H-M   'P 1'
#
loop_
_entity.id
_entity.type
_entity.pdbx_description
1 polymer ?
#
loop_
_entity_poly.entity_id
_entity_poly.type
_entity_poly.pdbx_seq_one_letter_code
_entity_poly.pdbx_strand_id
1 'polypeptide(L)'
;MNTAKNTSLKTLTRILSAIAGLAMFSTLVLPIWKIELTAPQYPEGLEMYIYANKLGGEVDIINGLNHYIGMHTIHEDDFAEFAVLPYVLGLLAVFGLLTALVNRKWFFYLWCAFFIAFVVVLGLDFYFWLYNYGHNLDPTAPIQVPGMTYQPPLIGFKQLLNFGAFSIPASGGWVLAAVGTVMAGLVGYEIKKTKQ
;
A
#
# COMPACT_ATOMS: atom_id res chain seq x y z
N MET A 1 -25.50 40.88 -1.83
CA MET A 1 -24.66 40.72 -0.63
C MET A 1 -23.85 39.44 -0.80
N ASN A 2 -22.58 39.54 -1.19
CA ASN A 2 -21.70 38.37 -1.32
C ASN A 2 -21.42 37.81 0.08
N THR A 3 -22.15 36.77 0.48
CA THR A 3 -21.75 35.96 1.62
C THR A 3 -20.41 35.33 1.27
N ALA A 4 -19.31 35.86 1.83
CA ALA A 4 -18.00 35.27 1.65
C ALA A 4 -18.08 33.78 2.02
N LYS A 5 -17.90 32.89 1.04
CA LYS A 5 -17.91 31.44 1.29
C LYS A 5 -16.89 31.16 2.40
N ASN A 6 -17.31 30.51 3.48
CA ASN A 6 -16.38 30.08 4.50
C ASN A 6 -15.40 29.07 3.89
N THR A 7 -14.13 29.48 3.79
CA THR A 7 -13.04 28.69 3.22
C THR A 7 -12.23 27.94 4.27
N SER A 8 -12.51 28.15 5.57
CA SER A 8 -11.81 27.45 6.65
C SER A 8 -12.37 26.04 6.86
N LEU A 9 -11.56 25.17 7.45
CA LEU A 9 -12.01 23.84 7.84
C LEU A 9 -12.90 23.92 9.08
N LYS A 10 -13.78 22.93 9.24
CA LYS A 10 -14.44 22.65 10.51
C LYS A 10 -13.38 22.12 11.49
N THR A 11 -13.54 22.43 12.78
CA THR A 11 -12.56 22.06 13.83
C THR A 11 -12.26 20.56 13.85
N LEU A 12 -13.29 19.72 13.70
CA LEU A 12 -13.12 18.27 13.65
C LEU A 12 -12.21 17.84 12.48
N THR A 13 -12.44 18.38 11.28
CA THR A 13 -11.63 18.12 10.10
C THR A 13 -10.18 18.52 10.31
N ARG A 14 -9.96 19.68 10.95
CA ARG A 14 -8.63 20.18 11.26
C ARG A 14 -7.88 19.24 12.22
N ILE A 15 -8.51 18.83 13.31
CA ILE A 15 -7.91 17.93 14.31
C ILE A 15 -7.63 16.55 13.71
N LEU A 16 -8.62 15.96 13.02
CA LEU A 16 -8.46 14.63 12.44
C LEU A 16 -7.45 14.61 11.28
N SER A 17 -7.27 15.71 10.53
CA SER A 17 -6.19 15.82 9.55
C SER A 17 -4.80 15.80 10.21
N ALA A 18 -4.65 16.45 11.37
CA ALA A 18 -3.40 16.40 12.13
C ALA A 18 -3.11 14.98 12.66
N ILE A 19 -4.12 14.32 13.23
CA ILE A 19 -3.99 12.94 13.73
C ILE A 19 -3.66 11.98 12.60
N ALA A 20 -4.33 12.10 11.45
CA ALA A 20 -4.04 11.30 10.27
C ALA A 20 -2.62 11.54 9.73
N GLY A 21 -2.17 12.79 9.65
CA GLY A 21 -0.79 13.13 9.29
C GLY A 21 0.24 12.53 10.25
N LEU A 22 0.00 12.61 11.56
CA LEU A 22 0.85 11.96 12.58
C LEU A 22 0.87 10.43 12.41
N ALA A 23 -0.29 9.81 12.23
CA ALA A 23 -0.40 8.36 12.06
C ALA A 23 0.36 7.88 10.81
N MET A 24 0.35 8.64 9.71
CA MET A 24 1.07 8.28 8.49
C MET A 24 2.59 8.16 8.70
N PHE A 25 3.21 8.87 9.64
CA PHE A 25 4.64 8.69 9.92
C PHE A 25 4.99 7.26 10.36
N SER A 26 4.07 6.54 11.01
CA SER A 26 4.30 5.14 11.38
C SER A 26 4.52 4.23 10.18
N THR A 27 4.00 4.59 8.99
CA THR A 27 4.17 3.82 7.75
C THR A 27 5.60 3.80 7.22
N LEU A 28 6.47 4.68 7.73
CA LEU A 28 7.90 4.70 7.38
C LEU A 28 8.68 3.54 8.00
N VAL A 29 8.16 2.94 9.06
CA VAL A 29 8.82 1.85 9.81
C VAL A 29 8.00 0.58 9.89
N LEU A 30 6.67 0.68 9.74
CA LEU A 30 5.78 -0.47 9.72
C LEU A 30 5.75 -1.13 8.33
N PRO A 31 5.59 -2.45 8.25
CA PRO A 31 5.36 -3.11 6.96
C PRO A 31 4.05 -2.62 6.37
N ILE A 32 4.08 -2.27 5.08
CA ILE A 32 2.90 -1.82 4.34
C ILE A 32 2.09 -3.03 3.87
N TRP A 33 2.77 -4.06 3.41
CA TRP A 33 2.13 -5.27 2.87
C TRP A 33 2.72 -6.54 3.45
N LYS A 34 1.90 -7.60 3.47
CA LYS A 34 2.31 -8.94 3.85
C LYS A 34 1.85 -9.94 2.80
N ILE A 35 2.75 -10.84 2.42
CA ILE A 35 2.46 -12.00 1.59
C ILE A 35 2.83 -13.24 2.41
N GLU A 36 1.86 -14.09 2.70
CA GLU A 36 2.07 -15.39 3.32
C GLU A 36 2.06 -16.47 2.23
N LEU A 37 2.97 -17.43 2.34
CA LEU A 37 3.11 -18.55 1.43
C LEU A 37 3.04 -19.84 2.25
N THR A 38 2.24 -20.79 1.80
CA THR A 38 2.20 -22.13 2.37
C THR A 38 2.68 -23.13 1.34
N ALA A 39 3.53 -24.06 1.76
CA ALA A 39 4.11 -25.09 0.92
C ALA A 39 4.10 -26.43 1.66
N PRO A 40 4.07 -27.59 0.97
CA PRO A 40 4.21 -28.88 1.64
C PRO A 40 5.52 -29.01 2.44
N GLN A 41 6.59 -28.34 1.99
CA GLN A 41 7.89 -28.33 2.67
C GLN A 41 7.93 -27.38 3.88
N TYR A 42 7.05 -26.38 3.93
CA TYR A 42 6.96 -25.35 4.97
C TYR A 42 5.53 -25.31 5.52
N PRO A 43 5.09 -26.35 6.26
CA PRO A 43 3.73 -26.43 6.80
C PRO A 43 3.40 -25.32 7.81
N GLU A 44 4.42 -24.74 8.44
CA GLU A 44 4.32 -23.57 9.31
C GLU A 44 4.00 -22.27 8.55
N GLY A 45 4.21 -22.25 7.23
CA GLY A 45 4.09 -21.07 6.39
C GLY A 45 5.35 -20.21 6.37
N LEU A 46 5.46 -19.41 5.32
CA LEU A 46 6.50 -18.39 5.13
C LEU A 46 5.81 -17.03 5.01
N GLU A 47 6.45 -16.00 5.51
CA GLU A 47 5.97 -14.63 5.44
C GLU A 47 6.99 -13.73 4.77
N MET A 48 6.51 -12.90 3.85
CA MET A 48 7.26 -11.79 3.29
C MET A 48 6.55 -10.49 3.65
N TYR A 49 7.32 -9.52 4.12
CA TYR A 49 6.87 -8.19 4.46
C TYR A 49 7.47 -7.17 3.49
N ILE A 50 6.62 -6.27 2.99
CA ILE A 50 7.04 -5.17 2.14
C ILE A 50 6.97 -3.89 2.97
N TYR A 51 8.12 -3.30 3.26
CA TYR A 51 8.24 -2.01 3.94
C TYR A 51 8.34 -0.88 2.91
N ALA A 52 8.33 0.37 3.38
CA ALA A 52 8.51 1.53 2.51
C ALA A 52 9.87 1.54 1.78
N ASN A 53 10.89 0.86 2.30
CA ASN A 53 12.28 0.97 1.83
C ASN A 53 13.04 -0.35 1.75
N LYS A 54 12.39 -1.48 2.03
CA LYS A 54 13.05 -2.78 2.15
C LYS A 54 12.05 -3.92 2.13
N LEU A 55 12.58 -5.14 2.02
CA LEU A 55 11.84 -6.37 2.24
C LEU A 55 12.16 -6.94 3.63
N GLY A 56 11.31 -7.82 4.13
CA GLY A 56 11.55 -8.55 5.37
C GLY A 56 10.83 -9.89 5.38
N GLY A 57 11.11 -10.71 6.41
CA GLY A 57 10.63 -12.09 6.48
C GLY A 57 11.55 -13.07 5.74
N GLU A 58 11.04 -14.22 5.32
CA GLU A 58 11.83 -15.31 4.74
C GLU A 58 12.05 -15.17 3.22
N VAL A 59 12.44 -13.99 2.75
CA VAL A 59 12.62 -13.68 1.31
C VAL A 59 13.56 -14.65 0.60
N ASP A 60 14.68 -15.01 1.22
CA ASP A 60 15.66 -15.93 0.63
C ASP A 60 15.10 -17.34 0.42
N ILE A 61 14.26 -17.81 1.35
CA ILE A 61 13.59 -19.11 1.25
C ILE A 61 12.55 -19.07 0.13
N ILE A 62 11.78 -17.98 0.06
CA ILE A 62 10.79 -17.75 -1.01
C ILE A 62 11.48 -17.69 -2.37
N ASN A 63 12.65 -17.06 -2.48
CA ASN A 63 13.45 -17.04 -3.70
C ASN A 63 13.90 -18.44 -4.13
N GLY A 64 14.27 -19.29 -3.17
CA GLY A 64 14.54 -20.71 -3.42
C GLY A 64 13.32 -21.44 -3.99
N LEU A 65 12.11 -21.15 -3.50
CA LEU A 65 10.87 -21.71 -4.02
C LEU A 65 10.53 -21.18 -5.43
N ASN A 66 10.68 -19.87 -5.66
CA ASN A 66 10.42 -19.22 -6.95
C ASN A 66 11.25 -19.84 -8.08
N HIS A 67 12.50 -20.21 -7.80
CA HIS A 67 13.38 -20.86 -8.77
C HIS A 67 12.78 -22.15 -9.37
N TYR A 68 12.04 -22.94 -8.58
CA TYR A 68 11.46 -24.20 -9.07
C TYR A 68 10.34 -23.99 -10.09
N ILE A 69 9.59 -22.90 -9.96
CA ILE A 69 8.45 -22.55 -10.84
C ILE A 69 8.80 -21.48 -11.88
N GLY A 70 10.08 -21.11 -11.96
CA GLY A 70 10.60 -20.14 -12.91
C GLY A 70 10.23 -18.69 -12.61
N MET A 71 9.72 -18.39 -11.42
CA MET A 71 9.51 -17.00 -11.01
C MET A 71 10.87 -16.33 -10.77
N HIS A 72 10.96 -15.04 -11.10
CA HIS A 72 12.13 -14.25 -10.79
C HIS A 72 12.42 -14.26 -9.27
N THR A 73 13.70 -14.13 -8.92
CA THR A 73 14.13 -13.90 -7.55
C THR A 73 13.91 -12.44 -7.19
N ILE A 74 13.44 -12.22 -5.97
CA ILE A 74 13.04 -10.94 -5.41
C ILE A 74 14.23 -10.34 -4.67
N HIS A 75 14.69 -9.18 -5.12
CA HIS A 75 15.75 -8.40 -4.47
C HIS A 75 15.28 -6.96 -4.24
N GLU A 76 15.81 -6.32 -3.20
CA GLU A 76 15.46 -4.92 -2.92
C GLU A 76 15.85 -3.97 -4.06
N ASP A 77 16.95 -4.28 -4.75
CA ASP A 77 17.44 -3.51 -5.90
C ASP A 77 16.53 -3.58 -7.14
N ASP A 78 15.58 -4.53 -7.17
CA ASP A 78 14.56 -4.59 -8.22
C ASP A 78 13.57 -3.43 -8.11
N PHE A 79 13.39 -2.88 -6.89
CA PHE A 79 12.38 -1.88 -6.57
C PHE A 79 13.00 -0.49 -6.42
N ALA A 80 13.12 0.24 -7.53
CA ALA A 80 13.55 1.65 -7.51
C ALA A 80 12.66 2.53 -6.60
N GLU A 81 11.41 2.11 -6.39
CA GLU A 81 10.43 2.74 -5.52
C GLU A 81 10.92 2.80 -4.06
N PHE A 82 11.71 1.83 -3.58
CA PHE A 82 12.22 1.84 -2.20
C PHE A 82 13.12 3.04 -1.90
N ALA A 83 13.75 3.62 -2.91
CA ALA A 83 14.52 4.84 -2.76
C ALA A 83 13.65 6.10 -2.61
N VAL A 84 12.40 6.09 -3.10
CA VAL A 84 11.53 7.28 -3.17
C VAL A 84 10.30 7.21 -2.28
N LEU A 85 9.76 6.01 -2.04
CA LEU A 85 8.53 5.74 -1.31
C LEU A 85 8.55 6.27 0.14
N PRO A 86 9.65 6.19 0.92
CA PRO A 86 9.70 6.80 2.25
C PRO A 86 9.53 8.32 2.22
N TYR A 87 10.09 8.99 1.20
CA TYR A 87 9.95 10.44 1.04
C TYR A 87 8.53 10.82 0.64
N VAL A 88 7.90 10.03 -0.24
CA VAL A 88 6.50 10.26 -0.64
C VAL A 88 5.55 10.10 0.55
N LEU A 89 5.71 9.03 1.34
CA LEU A 89 4.93 8.79 2.56
C LEU A 89 5.16 9.89 3.60
N GLY A 90 6.42 10.29 3.83
CA GLY A 90 6.77 11.38 4.73
C GLY A 90 6.18 12.72 4.28
N LEU A 91 6.20 13.01 2.97
CA LEU A 91 5.59 14.21 2.41
C LEU A 91 4.07 14.21 2.63
N LEU A 92 3.38 13.10 2.38
CA LEU A 92 1.94 12.98 2.63
C LEU A 92 1.60 13.13 4.11
N ALA A 93 2.43 12.61 5.01
CA ALA A 93 2.28 12.77 6.46
C ALA A 93 2.40 14.24 6.88
N VAL A 94 3.46 14.93 6.42
CA VAL A 94 3.66 16.36 6.65
C VAL A 94 2.51 17.19 6.06
N PHE A 95 2.01 16.82 4.88
CA PHE A 95 0.88 17.50 4.23
C PHE A 95 -0.39 17.42 5.11
N GLY A 96 -0.66 16.29 5.76
CA GLY A 96 -1.75 16.16 6.73
C GLY A 96 -1.63 17.16 7.90
N LEU A 97 -0.41 17.31 8.45
CA LEU A 97 -0.13 18.29 9.52
C LEU A 97 -0.29 19.74 9.02
N LEU A 98 0.29 20.05 7.85
CA LEU A 98 0.18 21.36 7.22
C LEU A 98 -1.28 21.72 6.93
N THR A 99 -2.11 20.73 6.59
CA THR A 99 -3.55 20.95 6.37
C THR A 99 -4.23 21.46 7.62
N ALA A 100 -3.87 20.93 8.78
CA ALA A 100 -4.38 21.40 10.06
C ALA A 100 -3.88 22.81 10.40
N LEU A 101 -2.66 23.18 10.01
CA LEU A 101 -2.09 24.51 10.25
C LEU A 101 -2.67 25.57 9.30
N VAL A 102 -2.71 25.27 8.00
CA VAL A 102 -3.21 26.17 6.95
C VAL A 102 -4.71 26.43 7.13
N ASN A 103 -5.47 25.44 7.59
CA ASN A 103 -6.90 25.56 7.90
C ASN A 103 -7.72 26.11 6.72
N ARG A 104 -7.48 25.60 5.51
CA ARG A 104 -8.23 25.95 4.29
C ARG A 104 -8.76 24.70 3.59
N LYS A 105 -10.03 24.72 3.17
CA LYS A 105 -10.70 23.59 2.49
C LYS A 105 -9.97 23.14 1.22
N TRP A 106 -9.51 24.09 0.40
CA TRP A 106 -8.82 23.75 -0.86
C TRP A 106 -7.54 22.94 -0.60
N PHE A 107 -6.80 23.28 0.46
CA PHE A 107 -5.55 22.61 0.82
C PHE A 107 -5.81 21.19 1.34
N PHE A 108 -6.88 21.00 2.13
CA PHE A 108 -7.36 19.68 2.51
C PHE A 108 -7.76 18.82 1.30
N TYR A 109 -8.54 19.36 0.36
CA TYR A 109 -8.91 18.62 -0.85
C TYR A 109 -7.71 18.31 -1.75
N LEU A 110 -6.71 19.20 -1.78
CA LEU A 110 -5.44 18.93 -2.47
C LEU A 110 -4.71 17.75 -1.82
N TRP A 111 -4.60 17.74 -0.49
CA TRP A 111 -4.04 16.60 0.23
C TRP A 111 -4.81 15.29 -0.04
N CYS A 112 -6.14 15.33 -0.07
CA CYS A 112 -6.96 14.18 -0.47
C CYS A 112 -6.67 13.70 -1.89
N ALA A 113 -6.53 14.62 -2.85
CA ALA A 113 -6.21 14.27 -4.23
C ALA A 113 -4.84 13.58 -4.33
N PHE A 114 -3.82 14.11 -3.65
CA PHE A 114 -2.49 13.50 -3.60
C PHE A 114 -2.51 12.12 -2.94
N PHE A 115 -3.25 11.97 -1.83
CA PHE A 115 -3.38 10.68 -1.16
C PHE A 115 -4.05 9.62 -2.06
N ILE A 116 -5.14 9.98 -2.75
CA ILE A 116 -5.82 9.07 -3.69
C ILE A 116 -4.89 8.71 -4.86
N ALA A 117 -4.21 9.70 -5.44
CA ALA A 117 -3.25 9.46 -6.52
C ALA A 117 -2.13 8.50 -6.07
N PHE A 118 -1.60 8.70 -4.86
CA PHE A 118 -0.61 7.82 -4.27
C PHE A 118 -1.11 6.38 -4.13
N VAL A 119 -2.31 6.16 -3.57
CA VAL A 119 -2.88 4.82 -3.40
C VAL A 119 -3.11 4.12 -4.75
N VAL A 120 -3.59 4.87 -5.76
CA VAL A 120 -3.81 4.31 -7.10
C VAL A 120 -2.48 3.92 -7.76
N VAL A 121 -1.47 4.80 -7.71
CA VAL A 121 -0.15 4.52 -8.29
C VAL A 121 0.50 3.33 -7.59
N LEU A 122 0.52 3.31 -6.26
CA LEU A 122 1.09 2.19 -5.48
C LEU A 122 0.38 0.86 -5.79
N GLY A 123 -0.95 0.86 -5.92
CA GLY A 123 -1.72 -0.33 -6.24
C GLY A 123 -1.49 -0.83 -7.67
N LEU A 124 -1.37 0.08 -8.64
CA LEU A 124 -1.06 -0.28 -10.04
C LEU A 124 0.36 -0.83 -10.16
N ASP A 125 1.32 -0.18 -9.52
CA ASP A 125 2.71 -0.61 -9.48
C ASP A 125 2.82 -2.02 -8.88
N PHE A 126 2.21 -2.26 -7.72
CA PHE A 126 2.20 -3.57 -7.10
C PHE A 126 1.51 -4.64 -7.97
N TYR A 127 0.41 -4.29 -8.65
CA TYR A 127 -0.23 -5.19 -9.61
C TYR A 127 0.71 -5.57 -10.76
N PHE A 128 1.46 -4.61 -11.31
CA PHE A 128 2.42 -4.88 -12.39
C PHE A 128 3.56 -5.77 -11.93
N TRP A 129 4.07 -5.58 -10.70
CA TRP A 129 5.04 -6.48 -10.11
C TRP A 129 4.50 -7.92 -10.01
N LEU A 130 3.32 -8.09 -9.43
CA LEU A 130 2.68 -9.42 -9.32
C LEU A 130 2.45 -10.07 -10.70
N TYR A 131 2.02 -9.27 -11.67
CA TYR A 131 1.81 -9.74 -13.05
C TYR A 131 3.12 -10.19 -13.69
N ASN A 132 4.15 -9.34 -13.62
CA ASN A 132 5.48 -9.59 -14.19
C ASN A 132 6.09 -10.86 -13.61
N TYR A 133 6.17 -10.96 -12.27
CA TYR A 133 6.68 -12.14 -11.59
C TYR A 133 5.87 -13.40 -11.89
N GLY A 134 4.55 -13.28 -12.10
CA GLY A 134 3.69 -14.42 -12.35
C GLY A 134 3.61 -14.91 -13.80
N HIS A 135 3.95 -14.07 -14.78
CA HIS A 135 3.75 -14.35 -16.22
C HIS A 135 5.06 -14.46 -17.00
N ASN A 136 6.13 -13.82 -16.54
CA ASN A 136 7.45 -13.91 -17.17
C ASN A 136 8.28 -14.98 -16.47
N LEU A 137 7.89 -16.24 -16.71
CA LEU A 137 8.51 -17.41 -16.09
C LEU A 137 9.67 -17.93 -16.94
N ASP A 138 10.72 -18.41 -16.28
CA ASP A 138 11.85 -19.07 -16.95
C ASP A 138 11.36 -20.38 -17.62
N PRO A 139 11.47 -20.51 -18.97
CA PRO A 139 11.06 -21.71 -19.69
C PRO A 139 11.97 -22.91 -19.44
N THR A 140 13.06 -22.75 -18.70
CA THR A 140 13.97 -23.83 -18.26
C THR A 140 13.71 -24.29 -16.83
N ALA A 141 12.71 -23.71 -16.15
CA ALA A 141 12.39 -24.04 -14.77
C ALA A 141 12.04 -25.53 -14.57
N PRO A 142 12.40 -26.14 -13.42
CA PRO A 142 12.12 -27.55 -13.15
C PRO A 142 10.64 -27.94 -13.18
N ILE A 143 9.75 -27.05 -12.73
CA ILE A 143 8.30 -27.29 -12.67
C ILE A 143 7.63 -26.34 -13.65
N GLN A 144 6.98 -26.94 -14.66
CA GLN A 144 6.21 -26.20 -15.66
C GLN A 144 4.88 -26.89 -15.87
N VAL A 145 3.80 -26.10 -15.84
CA VAL A 145 2.47 -26.57 -16.23
C VAL A 145 2.03 -25.75 -17.43
N PRO A 146 1.84 -26.36 -18.62
CA PRO A 146 1.47 -25.64 -19.82
C PRO A 146 0.24 -24.75 -19.62
N GLY A 147 0.38 -23.47 -19.92
CA GLY A 147 -0.70 -22.47 -19.82
C GLY A 147 -1.01 -21.97 -18.41
N MET A 148 -0.28 -22.40 -17.37
CA MET A 148 -0.44 -21.88 -16.00
C MET A 148 0.49 -20.70 -15.74
N THR A 149 0.00 -19.75 -14.94
CA THR A 149 0.78 -18.61 -14.43
C THR A 149 0.73 -18.60 -12.92
N TYR A 150 1.81 -18.12 -12.29
CA TYR A 150 1.98 -18.16 -10.85
C TYR A 150 1.78 -16.79 -10.20
N GLN A 151 1.02 -15.90 -10.84
CA GLN A 151 0.71 -14.57 -10.29
C GLN A 151 0.01 -14.72 -8.92
N PRO A 152 0.62 -14.25 -7.82
CA PRO A 152 -0.03 -14.18 -6.52
C PRO A 152 -1.19 -13.18 -6.53
N PRO A 153 -2.16 -13.30 -5.62
CA PRO A 153 -3.28 -12.37 -5.57
C PRO A 153 -2.80 -10.99 -5.11
N LEU A 154 -3.39 -9.92 -5.64
CA LEU A 154 -3.14 -8.57 -5.11
C LEU A 154 -3.64 -8.48 -3.66
N ILE A 155 -4.85 -8.98 -3.40
CA ILE A 155 -5.46 -9.12 -2.07
C ILE A 155 -6.17 -10.48 -2.03
N GLY A 156 -6.11 -11.16 -0.89
CA GLY A 156 -6.82 -12.41 -0.63
C GLY A 156 -5.96 -13.65 -0.86
N PHE A 157 -6.60 -14.79 -1.03
CA PHE A 157 -5.94 -16.10 -1.16
C PHE A 157 -6.00 -16.62 -2.59
N LYS A 158 -4.92 -17.24 -3.06
CA LYS A 158 -4.88 -18.01 -4.30
C LYS A 158 -4.04 -19.25 -4.11
N GLN A 159 -4.55 -20.38 -4.57
CA GLN A 159 -3.78 -21.62 -4.64
C GLN A 159 -3.09 -21.74 -6.00
N LEU A 160 -1.79 -22.02 -5.96
CA LEU A 160 -0.88 -22.17 -7.09
C LEU A 160 -0.24 -23.56 -6.97
N LEU A 161 -0.84 -24.58 -7.61
CA LEU A 161 -0.49 -25.99 -7.41
C LEU A 161 -0.69 -26.43 -5.94
N ASN A 162 0.38 -26.92 -5.30
CA ASN A 162 0.41 -27.30 -3.90
C ASN A 162 0.85 -26.13 -2.99
N PHE A 163 1.02 -24.93 -3.55
CA PHE A 163 1.36 -23.73 -2.81
C PHE A 163 0.12 -22.86 -2.59
N GLY A 164 -0.07 -22.35 -1.38
CA GLY A 164 -1.02 -21.29 -1.10
C GLY A 164 -0.30 -19.95 -1.03
N ALA A 165 -0.89 -18.89 -1.59
CA ALA A 165 -0.41 -17.53 -1.44
C ALA A 165 -1.55 -16.66 -0.89
N PHE A 166 -1.35 -16.02 0.26
CA PHE A 166 -2.27 -15.07 0.87
C PHE A 166 -1.62 -13.68 0.91
N SER A 167 -2.29 -12.68 0.36
CA SER A 167 -1.78 -11.32 0.22
C SER A 167 -2.72 -10.34 0.92
N ILE A 168 -2.18 -9.50 1.81
CA ILE A 168 -3.00 -8.61 2.63
C ILE A 168 -2.21 -7.36 3.07
N PRO A 169 -2.87 -6.21 3.26
CA PRO A 169 -2.24 -5.09 3.97
C PRO A 169 -1.68 -5.54 5.33
N ALA A 170 -0.45 -5.13 5.60
CA ALA A 170 0.15 -5.28 6.93
C ALA A 170 -0.19 -4.05 7.80
N SER A 171 0.45 -3.89 8.95
CA SER A 171 0.10 -2.84 9.92
C SER A 171 0.17 -1.42 9.32
N GLY A 172 1.20 -1.09 8.55
CA GLY A 172 1.32 0.17 7.82
C GLY A 172 0.25 0.35 6.73
N GLY A 173 -0.10 -0.73 6.02
CA GLY A 173 -1.18 -0.72 5.03
C GLY A 173 -2.54 -0.47 5.67
N TRP A 174 -2.81 -1.06 6.84
CA TRP A 174 -4.03 -0.77 7.61
C TRP A 174 -4.08 0.66 8.15
N VAL A 175 -2.94 1.24 8.52
CA VAL A 175 -2.86 2.68 8.85
C VAL A 175 -3.24 3.53 7.66
N LEU A 176 -2.72 3.24 6.46
CA LEU A 176 -3.10 3.94 5.23
C LEU A 176 -4.60 3.79 4.92
N ALA A 177 -5.15 2.58 5.04
CA ALA A 177 -6.57 2.32 4.84
C ALA A 177 -7.46 3.11 5.83
N ALA A 178 -7.06 3.17 7.11
CA ALA A 178 -7.74 3.94 8.14
C ALA A 178 -7.69 5.45 7.83
N VAL A 179 -6.53 5.96 7.45
CA VAL A 179 -6.35 7.37 7.03
C VAL A 179 -7.25 7.69 5.84
N GLY A 180 -7.23 6.86 4.79
CA GLY A 180 -8.11 7.03 3.62
C GLY A 180 -9.59 7.05 3.98
N THR A 181 -10.01 6.16 4.88
CA THR A 181 -11.39 6.09 5.37
C THR A 181 -11.78 7.37 6.13
N VAL A 182 -10.92 7.85 7.04
CA VAL A 182 -11.13 9.10 7.76
C VAL A 182 -11.20 10.28 6.80
N MET A 183 -10.29 10.36 5.83
CA MET A 183 -10.27 11.42 4.82
C MET A 183 -11.57 11.44 3.99
N ALA A 184 -12.05 10.28 3.54
CA ALA A 184 -13.32 10.17 2.83
C ALA A 184 -14.52 10.65 3.68
N GLY A 185 -14.57 10.25 4.95
CA GLY A 185 -15.58 10.72 5.89
C GLY A 185 -15.54 12.23 6.11
N LEU A 186 -14.34 12.81 6.22
CA LEU A 186 -14.12 14.24 6.38
C LEU A 186 -14.50 15.04 5.13
N VAL A 187 -14.25 14.52 3.92
CA VAL A 187 -14.74 15.13 2.69
C VAL A 187 -16.26 15.25 2.71
N GLY A 188 -16.96 14.16 3.04
CA GLY A 188 -18.42 14.17 3.18
C GLY A 188 -18.90 15.14 4.28
N TYR A 189 -18.19 15.20 5.41
CA TYR A 189 -18.49 16.13 6.50
C TYR A 189 -18.31 17.60 6.10
N GLU A 190 -17.28 17.93 5.32
CA GLU A 190 -17.02 19.30 4.85
C GLU A 190 -18.02 19.79 3.79
N ILE A 191 -18.53 18.88 2.95
CA ILE A 191 -19.52 19.18 1.90
C ILE A 191 -20.92 19.39 2.51
N LYS A 192 -21.27 18.68 3.58
CA LYS A 192 -22.56 18.87 4.28
C LYS A 192 -22.69 20.32 4.75
N LYS A 193 -23.64 21.06 4.15
CA LYS A 193 -24.06 22.39 4.62
C LYS A 193 -24.56 22.25 6.05
N THR A 194 -23.94 22.98 6.97
CA THR A 194 -24.52 23.21 8.30
C THR A 194 -25.85 23.90 8.05
N LYS A 195 -26.98 23.24 8.36
CA LYS A 195 -28.26 23.95 8.45
C LYS A 195 -28.07 25.01 9.55
N GLN A 196 -28.04 26.27 9.16
CA GLN A 196 -28.22 27.38 10.09
C GLN A 196 -29.68 27.43 10.49
#